data_AF-A0A4Y2X143-F1
#
_entry.id   AF-A0A4Y2X143-F1
#
_cell.length_a   1.000
_cell.length_b   1.000
_cell.length_c   1.000
_cell.angle_alpha   90.00
_cell.angle_beta   90.00
_cell.angle_gamma   90.00
#
_symmetry.space_group_name_H-M   'P 1'
#
loop_
_entity.id
_entity.type
_entity.pdbx_description
1 polymer ?
#
loop_
_entity_poly.entity_id
_entity_poly.type
_entity_poly.pdbx_seq_one_letter_code
_entity_poly.pdbx_strand_id
1 'polypeptide(L)'
;MSLTPAEKQKCYRERRRLNAEKEEENRRKDSENEAKCRQNKARKIVATATPCATPDVNLQSSSKKAGRKRVLLNRSKVVRENIQLRNEIKELKFKTDMYRKRWSRAKLKAEENVTSNSPRSRAKCTLNECFKVQLTPSKAKVVRQLTLFNTFSSCLKERYTKSTKKEKIYMHKLMLNSCLKKYRLLRIGQNSYFGCRIYQKPKSNKESIKVKRQLVTKFFLQDDVSRATSGKKETITLNKIKMQKRYILDNLRNLQKNL
;
A
#
# COMPACT_ATOMS: atom_id res chain seq x y z
N MET A 1 4.39 6.50 16.46
CA MET A 1 5.72 5.85 16.57
C MET A 1 5.50 4.34 16.54
N SER A 2 5.96 3.64 15.50
CA SER A 2 5.85 2.18 15.39
C SER A 2 6.98 1.50 16.14
N LEU A 3 6.66 0.58 17.07
CA LEU A 3 7.66 -0.20 17.81
C LEU A 3 8.62 -0.93 16.86
N THR A 4 9.90 -0.87 17.19
CA THR A 4 10.95 -1.64 16.53
C THR A 4 10.71 -3.15 16.72
N PRO A 5 11.24 -4.01 15.83
CA PRO A 5 11.13 -5.46 15.99
C PRO A 5 11.66 -5.97 17.35
N ALA A 6 12.73 -5.37 17.88
CA ALA A 6 13.31 -5.72 19.17
C ALA A 6 12.36 -5.40 20.33
N GLU A 7 11.72 -4.22 20.32
CA GLU A 7 10.73 -3.82 21.32
C GLU A 7 9.48 -4.71 21.30
N LYS A 8 9.04 -5.13 20.11
CA LYS A 8 7.92 -6.08 19.97
C LYS A 8 8.25 -7.43 20.60
N GLN A 9 9.48 -7.91 20.41
CA GLN A 9 9.92 -9.18 20.99
C GLN A 9 10.08 -9.09 22.51
N LYS A 10 10.55 -7.96 23.03
CA LYS A 10 10.60 -7.68 24.47
C LYS A 10 9.19 -7.67 25.09
N CYS A 11 8.24 -6.95 24.49
CA CYS A 11 6.84 -6.92 24.93
C CYS A 11 6.19 -8.31 24.93
N TYR A 12 6.50 -9.14 23.92
CA TYR A 12 5.98 -10.51 23.84
C TYR A 12 6.50 -11.39 25.00
N ARG A 13 7.79 -11.27 25.33
CA ARG A 13 8.42 -12.01 26.44
C ARG A 13 7.84 -11.58 27.80
N GLU A 14 7.68 -10.29 28.03
CA GLU A 14 7.05 -9.77 29.26
C GLU A 14 5.60 -10.23 29.41
N ARG A 15 4.82 -10.18 28.32
CA ARG A 15 3.44 -10.69 28.34
C ARG A 15 3.37 -12.18 28.67
N ARG A 16 4.31 -12.99 28.17
CA ARG A 16 4.41 -14.41 28.53
C ARG A 16 4.72 -14.62 30.01
N ARG A 17 5.61 -13.81 30.60
CA ARG A 17 5.93 -13.87 32.03
C ARG A 17 4.73 -13.51 32.90
N LEU A 18 4.07 -12.39 32.61
CA LEU A 18 2.86 -11.95 33.31
C LEU A 18 1.72 -12.98 33.24
N ASN A 19 1.55 -13.65 32.10
CA ASN A 19 0.54 -14.70 31.98
C ASN A 19 0.89 -15.93 32.81
N ALA A 20 2.16 -16.33 32.85
CA ALA A 20 2.62 -17.45 33.67
C ALA A 20 2.45 -17.17 35.18
N GLU A 21 2.78 -15.96 35.63
CA GLU A 21 2.57 -15.52 37.01
C GLU A 21 1.09 -15.55 37.41
N LYS A 22 0.20 -15.05 36.54
CA LYS A 22 -1.26 -15.11 36.77
C LYS A 22 -1.80 -16.55 36.85
N GLU A 23 -1.28 -17.44 36.01
CA GLU A 23 -1.68 -18.84 36.00
C GLU A 23 -1.19 -19.59 37.25
N GLU A 24 -0.03 -19.22 37.78
CA GLU A 24 0.46 -19.73 39.06
C GLU A 24 -0.36 -19.19 40.24
N GLU A 25 -0.69 -17.89 40.25
CA GLU A 25 -1.53 -17.28 41.28
C GLU A 25 -2.93 -17.92 41.33
N ASN A 26 -3.54 -18.17 40.16
CA ASN A 26 -4.83 -18.85 40.09
C ASN A 26 -4.74 -20.29 40.65
N ARG A 27 -3.67 -21.04 40.30
CA ARG A 27 -3.44 -22.38 40.87
C ARG A 27 -3.31 -22.36 42.39
N ARG A 28 -2.63 -21.36 42.95
CA ARG A 28 -2.54 -21.19 44.42
C ARG A 28 -3.91 -20.96 45.05
N LYS A 29 -4.73 -20.08 44.45
CA LYS A 29 -6.10 -19.79 44.94
C LYS A 29 -7.00 -21.02 44.86
N ASP A 30 -6.93 -21.77 43.77
CA ASP A 30 -7.74 -22.99 43.59
C ASP A 30 -7.38 -24.05 44.63
N SER A 31 -6.08 -24.25 44.88
CA SER A 31 -5.61 -25.20 45.90
C SER A 31 -6.00 -24.78 47.32
N GLU A 32 -5.93 -23.47 47.63
CA GLU A 32 -6.39 -22.94 48.92
C GLU A 32 -7.91 -23.11 49.12
N ASN A 33 -8.70 -22.85 48.08
CA ASN A 33 -10.15 -23.06 48.10
C ASN A 33 -10.51 -24.53 48.29
N GLU A 34 -9.76 -25.43 47.65
CA GLU A 34 -9.95 -26.87 47.82
C GLU A 34 -9.63 -27.31 49.26
N ALA A 35 -8.53 -26.81 49.83
CA ALA A 35 -8.16 -27.08 51.23
C ALA A 35 -9.24 -26.58 52.21
N LYS A 36 -9.75 -25.36 52.00
CA LYS A 36 -10.88 -24.81 52.79
C LYS A 36 -12.14 -25.67 52.66
N CYS A 37 -12.45 -26.15 51.46
CA CYS A 37 -13.59 -27.05 51.24
C CYS A 37 -13.43 -28.37 52.01
N ARG A 38 -12.23 -28.97 52.00
CA ARG A 38 -11.93 -30.19 52.77
C ARG A 38 -12.06 -29.97 54.28
N GLN A 39 -11.51 -28.88 54.82
CA GLN A 39 -11.64 -28.54 56.25
C GLN A 39 -13.10 -28.34 56.66
N ASN A 40 -13.90 -27.64 55.84
CA ASN A 40 -15.31 -27.42 56.13
C ASN A 40 -16.13 -28.71 56.09
N LYS A 41 -15.82 -29.63 55.17
CA LYS A 41 -16.42 -30.98 55.16
C LYS A 41 -16.07 -31.75 56.44
N ALA A 42 -14.81 -31.73 56.86
CA ALA A 42 -14.38 -32.40 58.10
C ALA A 42 -15.09 -31.85 59.33
N ARG A 43 -15.20 -30.52 59.47
CA ARG A 43 -15.95 -29.87 60.57
C ARG A 43 -17.42 -30.27 60.61
N LYS A 44 -18.07 -30.42 59.44
CA LYS A 44 -19.48 -30.80 59.35
C LYS A 44 -19.73 -32.26 59.80
N ILE A 45 -18.77 -33.14 59.56
CA ILE A 45 -18.81 -34.54 60.01
C ILE A 45 -18.61 -34.62 61.54
N VAL A 46 -17.70 -33.82 62.11
CA VAL A 46 -17.47 -33.79 63.56
C VAL A 46 -18.67 -33.22 64.32
N ALA A 47 -19.31 -32.16 63.79
CA ALA A 47 -20.49 -31.54 64.42
C ALA A 47 -21.74 -32.44 64.47
N THR A 48 -21.79 -33.53 63.69
CA THR A 48 -22.91 -34.49 63.71
C THR A 48 -22.70 -35.62 64.72
N ALA A 49 -21.52 -35.74 65.33
CA ALA A 49 -21.17 -36.81 66.26
C ALA A 49 -21.28 -36.42 67.75
N THR A 50 -21.65 -35.18 68.08
CA THR A 50 -21.84 -34.73 69.46
C THR A 50 -23.33 -34.84 69.84
N PRO A 51 -23.75 -35.79 70.68
CA PRO A 51 -25.14 -35.85 71.15
C PRO A 51 -25.45 -34.59 71.96
N CYS A 52 -26.50 -33.87 71.55
CA CYS A 52 -26.92 -32.63 72.18
C CYS A 52 -27.70 -32.97 73.47
N ALA A 53 -27.04 -32.87 74.62
CA ALA A 53 -27.68 -32.98 75.93
C ALA A 53 -28.04 -31.57 76.41
N THR A 54 -29.29 -31.15 76.17
CA THR A 54 -30.20 -30.40 77.06
C THR A 54 -31.41 -29.88 76.25
N PRO A 55 -32.66 -30.08 76.71
CA PRO A 55 -33.82 -29.45 76.12
C PRO A 55 -33.95 -28.03 76.71
N ASP A 56 -33.55 -27.02 75.95
CA ASP A 56 -33.73 -25.63 76.37
C ASP A 56 -35.15 -25.17 76.04
N VAL A 57 -35.95 -25.02 77.10
CA VAL A 57 -37.33 -24.59 77.08
C VAL A 57 -37.36 -23.08 76.90
N ASN A 58 -37.47 -22.60 75.66
CA ASN A 58 -37.94 -21.22 75.42
C ASN A 58 -38.64 -21.06 74.07
N LEU A 59 -39.88 -21.54 74.03
CA LEU A 59 -40.84 -21.39 72.93
C LEU A 59 -41.57 -20.04 73.03
N GLN A 60 -40.86 -18.93 72.89
CA GLN A 60 -41.51 -17.64 72.62
C GLN A 60 -40.80 -16.91 71.47
N SER A 61 -41.59 -16.53 70.47
CA SER A 61 -41.28 -15.70 69.28
C SER A 61 -40.76 -16.38 67.98
N SER A 62 -41.53 -17.31 67.39
CA SER A 62 -41.23 -17.85 66.04
C SER A 62 -41.63 -16.94 64.87
N SER A 63 -42.60 -16.02 65.06
CA SER A 63 -43.13 -15.19 63.95
C SER A 63 -42.13 -14.13 63.44
N LYS A 64 -41.38 -13.47 64.34
CA LYS A 64 -40.38 -12.45 63.98
C LYS A 64 -39.18 -13.04 63.22
N LYS A 65 -38.78 -14.29 63.53
CA LYS A 65 -37.67 -14.99 62.85
C LYS A 65 -38.05 -15.44 61.42
N ALA A 66 -39.30 -15.84 61.19
CA ALA A 66 -39.80 -16.22 59.86
C ALA A 66 -39.85 -15.02 58.89
N GLY A 67 -40.32 -13.86 59.35
CA GLY A 67 -40.32 -12.62 58.55
C GLY A 67 -38.91 -12.19 58.14
N ARG A 68 -37.94 -12.22 59.07
CA ARG A 68 -36.53 -11.90 58.78
C ARG A 68 -35.90 -12.85 57.76
N LYS A 69 -36.18 -14.16 57.84
CA LYS A 69 -35.71 -15.13 56.84
C LYS A 69 -36.31 -14.87 55.46
N ARG A 70 -37.61 -14.54 55.35
CA ARG A 70 -38.25 -14.16 54.08
C ARG A 70 -37.64 -12.89 53.49
N VAL A 71 -37.39 -11.86 54.31
CA VAL A 71 -36.73 -10.61 53.86
C VAL A 71 -35.31 -10.89 53.35
N LEU A 72 -34.53 -11.73 54.04
CA LEU A 72 -33.19 -12.13 53.60
C LEU A 72 -33.23 -12.93 52.28
N LEU A 73 -34.19 -13.84 52.13
CA LEU A 73 -34.41 -14.59 50.89
C LEU A 73 -34.76 -13.65 49.73
N ASN A 74 -35.68 -12.72 49.93
CA ASN A 74 -36.06 -11.72 48.92
C ASN A 74 -34.86 -10.84 48.54
N ARG A 75 -34.10 -10.35 49.53
CA ARG A 75 -32.88 -9.56 49.29
C ARG A 75 -31.84 -10.37 48.52
N SER A 76 -31.64 -11.64 48.87
CA SER A 76 -30.71 -12.53 48.16
C SER A 76 -31.16 -12.83 46.72
N LYS A 77 -32.46 -12.89 46.46
CA LYS A 77 -33.05 -13.06 45.13
C LYS A 77 -32.78 -11.83 44.27
N VAL A 78 -33.08 -10.64 44.78
CA VAL A 78 -32.82 -9.35 44.09
C VAL A 78 -31.34 -9.14 43.82
N VAL A 79 -30.44 -9.54 44.73
CA VAL A 79 -28.99 -9.45 44.51
C VAL A 79 -28.55 -10.39 43.38
N ARG A 80 -29.07 -11.63 43.34
CA ARG A 80 -28.76 -12.59 42.26
C ARG A 80 -29.25 -12.09 40.91
N GLU A 81 -30.48 -11.59 40.85
CA GLU A 81 -31.05 -10.99 39.62
C GLU A 81 -30.24 -9.78 39.16
N ASN A 82 -29.83 -8.89 40.08
CA ASN A 82 -28.95 -7.77 39.74
C ASN A 82 -27.59 -8.22 39.17
N ILE A 83 -27.00 -9.29 39.70
CA ILE A 83 -25.75 -9.84 39.17
C ILE A 83 -25.98 -10.42 37.77
N GLN A 84 -27.07 -11.17 37.56
CA GLN A 84 -27.42 -11.71 36.24
C GLN A 84 -27.62 -10.60 35.21
N LEU A 85 -28.41 -9.58 35.53
CA LEU A 85 -28.65 -8.44 34.64
C LEU A 85 -27.35 -7.67 34.34
N ARG A 86 -26.46 -7.49 35.32
CA ARG A 86 -25.15 -6.86 35.11
C ARG A 86 -24.27 -7.69 34.16
N ASN A 87 -24.29 -9.01 34.28
CA ASN A 87 -23.56 -9.91 33.39
C ASN A 87 -24.13 -9.86 31.97
N GLU A 88 -25.46 -9.87 31.83
CA GLU A 88 -26.12 -9.76 30.53
C GLU A 88 -25.82 -8.42 29.83
N ILE A 89 -25.87 -7.30 30.56
CA ILE A 89 -25.45 -5.99 30.04
C ILE A 89 -24.00 -6.03 29.57
N LYS A 90 -23.11 -6.70 30.32
CA LYS A 90 -21.69 -6.83 29.94
C LYS A 90 -21.52 -7.65 28.66
N GLU A 91 -22.25 -8.75 28.52
CA GLU A 91 -22.25 -9.58 27.31
C GLU A 91 -22.80 -8.83 26.09
N LEU A 92 -23.92 -8.13 26.27
CA LEU A 92 -24.51 -7.31 25.20
C LEU A 92 -23.54 -6.20 24.77
N LYS A 93 -22.90 -5.50 25.71
CA LYS A 93 -21.85 -4.51 25.39
C LYS A 93 -20.69 -5.12 24.59
N PHE A 94 -20.24 -6.33 24.97
CA PHE A 94 -19.19 -7.03 24.23
C PHE A 94 -19.63 -7.40 22.81
N LYS A 95 -20.85 -7.94 22.64
CA LYS A 95 -21.43 -8.25 21.33
C LYS A 95 -21.55 -7.00 20.46
N THR A 96 -22.05 -5.89 21.00
CA THR A 96 -22.17 -4.61 20.29
C THR A 96 -20.81 -4.09 19.83
N ASP A 97 -19.78 -4.12 20.67
CA ASP A 97 -18.43 -3.68 20.29
C ASP A 97 -17.80 -4.61 19.22
N MET A 98 -18.02 -5.92 19.34
CA MET A 98 -17.66 -6.91 18.33
C MET A 98 -18.30 -6.59 16.97
N TYR A 99 -19.61 -6.35 16.94
CA TYR A 99 -20.34 -6.02 15.71
C TYR A 99 -19.93 -4.67 15.14
N ARG A 100 -19.73 -3.66 15.99
CA ARG A 100 -19.20 -2.35 15.59
C ARG A 100 -17.84 -2.49 14.90
N LYS A 101 -16.91 -3.24 15.49
CA LYS A 101 -15.58 -3.50 14.91
C LYS A 101 -15.67 -4.28 13.61
N ARG A 102 -16.55 -5.30 13.52
CA ARG A 102 -16.79 -6.05 12.29
C ARG A 102 -17.31 -5.15 11.18
N TRP A 103 -18.29 -4.30 11.50
CA TRP A 103 -18.87 -3.35 10.56
C TRP A 103 -17.83 -2.33 10.08
N SER A 104 -17.03 -1.73 10.98
CA SER A 104 -15.95 -0.82 10.57
C SER A 104 -14.94 -1.47 9.63
N ARG A 105 -14.56 -2.74 9.89
CA ARG A 105 -13.66 -3.49 8.99
C ARG A 105 -14.33 -3.80 7.64
N ALA A 106 -15.62 -4.13 7.64
CA ALA A 106 -16.37 -4.39 6.41
C ALA A 106 -16.54 -3.12 5.57
N LYS A 107 -16.82 -1.98 6.21
CA LYS A 107 -16.90 -0.66 5.58
C LYS A 107 -15.58 -0.28 4.90
N LEU A 108 -14.46 -0.40 5.61
CA LEU A 108 -13.13 -0.16 5.04
C LEU A 108 -12.84 -1.07 3.83
N LYS A 109 -13.22 -2.35 3.90
CA LYS A 109 -13.07 -3.27 2.76
C LYS A 109 -13.96 -2.89 1.58
N ALA A 110 -15.19 -2.45 1.82
CA ALA A 110 -16.09 -2.00 0.76
C ALA A 110 -15.54 -0.75 0.07
N GLU A 111 -15.05 0.22 0.85
CA GLU A 111 -14.39 1.44 0.33
C GLU A 111 -13.08 1.10 -0.44
N GLU A 112 -12.26 0.17 0.05
CA GLU A 112 -11.06 -0.33 -0.65
C GLU A 112 -11.41 -1.05 -1.96
N ASN A 113 -12.52 -1.79 -2.01
CA ASN A 113 -12.98 -2.47 -3.22
C ASN A 113 -13.53 -1.49 -4.26
N VAL A 114 -14.15 -0.38 -3.84
CA VAL A 114 -14.61 0.70 -4.74
C VAL A 114 -13.44 1.55 -5.25
N THR A 115 -12.34 1.65 -4.50
CA THR A 115 -11.16 2.47 -4.83
C THR A 115 -9.95 1.66 -5.33
N SER A 116 -10.18 0.46 -5.89
CA SER A 116 -9.23 -0.65 -6.11
C SER A 116 -7.91 -0.35 -6.85
N ASN A 117 -7.05 0.49 -6.28
CA ASN A 117 -5.68 0.74 -6.72
C ASN A 117 -4.64 0.12 -5.78
N SER A 118 -5.06 -0.74 -4.84
CA SER A 118 -4.12 -1.52 -4.04
C SER A 118 -3.24 -2.39 -4.95
N PRO A 119 -1.91 -2.41 -4.76
CA PRO A 119 -0.98 -3.21 -5.56
C PRO A 119 -1.35 -4.70 -5.65
N ARG A 120 -1.96 -5.23 -4.57
CA ARG A 120 -2.42 -6.62 -4.48
C ARG A 120 -3.73 -6.85 -5.23
N SER A 121 -4.64 -5.88 -5.20
CA SER A 121 -5.89 -5.92 -5.98
C SER A 121 -5.57 -5.85 -7.47
N ARG A 122 -4.70 -4.91 -7.87
CA ARG A 122 -4.19 -4.81 -9.25
C ARG A 122 -3.55 -6.10 -9.73
N ALA A 123 -2.65 -6.71 -8.94
CA ALA A 123 -2.03 -7.98 -9.30
C ALA A 123 -3.05 -9.11 -9.53
N LYS A 124 -4.10 -9.19 -8.70
CA LYS A 124 -5.19 -10.16 -8.88
C LYS A 124 -6.04 -9.85 -10.10
N CYS A 125 -6.39 -8.58 -10.33
CA CYS A 125 -7.18 -8.12 -11.48
C CYS A 125 -6.46 -8.48 -12.79
N THR A 126 -5.18 -8.10 -12.92
CA THR A 126 -4.36 -8.42 -14.10
C THR A 126 -4.29 -9.93 -14.35
N LEU A 127 -4.16 -10.73 -13.29
CA LEU A 127 -4.11 -12.19 -13.45
C LEU A 127 -5.48 -12.80 -13.81
N ASN A 128 -6.58 -12.23 -13.33
CA ASN A 128 -7.91 -12.71 -13.64
C ASN A 128 -8.37 -12.27 -15.04
N GLU A 129 -8.13 -11.01 -15.41
CA GLU A 129 -8.50 -10.44 -16.71
C GLU A 129 -7.67 -11.00 -17.85
N CYS A 130 -6.33 -11.01 -17.71
CA CYS A 130 -5.45 -11.42 -18.81
C CYS A 130 -5.40 -12.93 -19.01
N PHE A 131 -5.65 -13.72 -17.96
CA PHE A 131 -5.43 -15.17 -18.02
C PHE A 131 -6.67 -16.01 -17.73
N LYS A 132 -7.79 -15.49 -17.19
CA LYS A 132 -9.02 -16.26 -16.86
C LYS A 132 -8.78 -17.61 -16.15
N VAL A 133 -7.67 -17.78 -15.45
CA VAL A 133 -7.23 -19.09 -14.92
C VAL A 133 -7.47 -19.16 -13.42
N GLN A 134 -7.83 -20.33 -12.87
CA GLN A 134 -7.98 -20.57 -11.43
C GLN A 134 -6.63 -20.47 -10.66
N LEU A 135 -6.65 -20.29 -9.33
CA LEU A 135 -5.43 -20.09 -8.53
C LEU A 135 -4.70 -21.43 -8.26
N THR A 136 -3.58 -21.65 -8.95
CA THR A 136 -2.63 -22.74 -8.64
C THR A 136 -1.49 -22.26 -7.72
N PRO A 137 -0.77 -23.14 -7.00
CA PRO A 137 0.34 -22.75 -6.13
C PRO A 137 1.50 -22.04 -6.87
N SER A 138 1.71 -22.34 -8.15
CA SER A 138 2.62 -21.58 -9.03
C SER A 138 2.18 -20.11 -9.18
N LYS A 139 0.88 -19.85 -9.29
CA LYS A 139 0.34 -18.49 -9.33
C LYS A 139 0.52 -17.71 -8.04
N ALA A 140 0.60 -18.35 -6.88
CA ALA A 140 0.87 -17.62 -5.63
C ALA A 140 2.25 -16.95 -5.64
N LYS A 141 3.24 -17.54 -6.34
CA LYS A 141 4.54 -16.90 -6.59
C LYS A 141 4.39 -15.74 -7.57
N VAL A 142 3.64 -15.93 -8.66
CA VAL A 142 3.36 -14.90 -9.66
C VAL A 142 2.62 -13.70 -9.07
N VAL A 143 1.58 -13.91 -8.25
CA VAL A 143 0.85 -12.86 -7.53
C VAL A 143 1.79 -12.08 -6.60
N ARG A 144 2.69 -12.76 -5.88
CA ARG A 144 3.68 -12.10 -5.02
C ARG A 144 4.63 -11.24 -5.84
N GLN A 145 5.13 -11.77 -6.95
CA GLN A 145 6.01 -11.05 -7.87
C GLN A 145 5.32 -9.80 -8.45
N LEU A 146 4.10 -9.94 -8.94
CA LEU A 146 3.29 -8.84 -9.47
C LEU A 146 2.94 -7.82 -8.40
N THR A 147 2.63 -8.26 -7.17
CA THR A 147 2.35 -7.33 -6.06
C THR A 147 3.60 -6.52 -5.74
N LEU A 148 4.76 -7.17 -5.63
CA LEU A 148 6.05 -6.51 -5.39
C LEU A 148 6.42 -5.54 -6.52
N PHE A 149 6.17 -5.95 -7.76
CA PHE A 149 6.35 -5.09 -8.92
C PHE A 149 5.44 -3.86 -8.89
N ASN A 150 4.15 -4.04 -8.55
CA ASN A 150 3.19 -2.95 -8.44
C ASN A 150 3.53 -1.99 -7.29
N THR A 151 3.93 -2.50 -6.13
CA THR A 151 4.38 -1.66 -5.01
C THR A 151 5.62 -0.87 -5.39
N PHE A 152 6.62 -1.53 -5.99
CA PHE A 152 7.85 -0.89 -6.42
C PHE A 152 7.58 0.20 -7.46
N SER A 153 6.75 -0.10 -8.47
CA SER A 153 6.36 0.85 -9.51
C SER A 153 5.64 2.08 -8.96
N SER A 154 4.71 1.89 -8.01
CA SER A 154 4.02 3.00 -7.36
C SER A 154 4.96 3.87 -6.54
N CYS A 155 5.85 3.27 -5.73
CA CYS A 155 6.85 4.01 -4.97
C CYS A 155 7.82 4.78 -5.88
N LEU A 156 8.22 4.16 -7.00
CA LEU A 156 9.13 4.79 -7.95
C LEU A 156 8.45 5.96 -8.68
N LYS A 157 7.17 5.80 -9.07
CA LYS A 157 6.36 6.91 -9.60
C LYS A 157 6.21 8.05 -8.61
N GLU A 158 5.88 7.75 -7.35
CA GLU A 158 5.73 8.76 -6.30
C GLU A 158 7.03 9.52 -6.06
N ARG A 159 8.16 8.82 -5.91
CA ARG A 159 9.48 9.45 -5.78
C ARG A 159 9.80 10.29 -7.02
N TYR A 160 9.58 9.75 -8.21
CA TYR A 160 9.81 10.48 -9.45
C TYR A 160 8.97 11.76 -9.51
N THR A 161 7.69 11.73 -9.14
CA THR A 161 6.84 12.95 -9.16
C THR A 161 7.35 14.04 -8.22
N LYS A 162 7.81 13.66 -7.02
CA LYS A 162 8.32 14.58 -5.98
C LYS A 162 9.75 15.08 -6.24
N SER A 163 10.51 14.40 -7.10
CA SER A 163 11.92 14.70 -7.36
C SER A 163 12.18 15.93 -8.23
N THR A 164 13.35 16.52 -8.04
CA THR A 164 13.87 17.64 -8.83
C THR A 164 14.19 17.21 -10.28
N LYS A 165 14.32 18.17 -11.22
CA LYS A 165 14.66 17.86 -12.63
C LYS A 165 15.99 17.09 -12.76
N LYS A 166 16.99 17.43 -11.95
CA LYS A 166 18.31 16.75 -11.95
C LYS A 166 18.19 15.31 -11.46
N GLU A 167 17.45 15.07 -10.37
CA GLU A 167 17.17 13.72 -9.86
C GLU A 167 16.39 12.87 -10.86
N LYS A 168 15.38 13.45 -11.54
CA LYS A 168 14.61 12.75 -12.58
C LYS A 168 15.51 12.25 -13.71
N ILE A 169 16.49 13.05 -14.14
CA ILE A 169 17.47 12.65 -15.16
C ILE A 169 18.35 11.50 -14.63
N TYR A 170 18.79 11.58 -13.37
CA TYR A 170 19.60 10.53 -12.76
C TYR A 170 18.83 9.21 -12.62
N MET A 171 17.61 9.24 -12.09
CA MET A 171 16.73 8.07 -11.99
C MET A 171 16.48 7.43 -13.36
N HIS A 172 16.25 8.26 -14.38
CA HIS A 172 16.07 7.78 -15.75
C HIS A 172 17.33 7.10 -16.30
N LYS A 173 18.51 7.70 -16.13
CA LYS A 173 19.79 7.10 -16.54
C LYS A 173 20.06 5.78 -15.81
N LEU A 174 19.82 5.74 -14.51
CA LEU A 174 20.03 4.55 -13.69
C LEU A 174 19.13 3.40 -14.17
N MET A 175 17.84 3.68 -14.36
CA MET A 175 16.86 2.68 -14.83
C MET A 175 17.13 2.20 -16.26
N LEU A 176 17.55 3.10 -17.16
CA LEU A 176 17.93 2.73 -18.53
C LEU A 176 19.18 1.86 -18.58
N ASN A 177 20.25 2.24 -17.86
CA ASN A 177 21.56 1.63 -18.01
C ASN A 177 21.72 0.32 -17.24
N SER A 178 21.20 0.21 -16.01
CA SER A 178 21.40 -0.97 -15.18
C SER A 178 20.32 -2.03 -15.37
N CYS A 179 19.06 -1.62 -15.42
CA CYS A 179 17.92 -2.54 -15.45
C CYS A 179 17.44 -2.82 -16.87
N LEU A 180 17.08 -1.79 -17.64
CA LEU A 180 16.39 -2.00 -18.92
C LEU A 180 17.32 -2.49 -20.03
N LYS A 181 18.59 -2.05 -20.05
CA LYS A 181 19.56 -2.49 -21.06
C LYS A 181 19.95 -3.96 -20.87
N LYS A 182 20.13 -4.40 -19.62
CA LYS A 182 20.46 -5.80 -19.28
C LYS A 182 19.39 -6.79 -19.77
N TYR A 183 18.12 -6.43 -19.64
CA TYR A 183 16.99 -7.29 -20.03
C TYR A 183 16.42 -7.01 -21.42
N ARG A 184 17.07 -6.16 -22.24
CA ARG A 184 16.57 -5.72 -23.57
C ARG A 184 15.15 -5.13 -23.54
N LEU A 185 14.69 -4.64 -22.39
CA LEU A 185 13.34 -4.07 -22.17
C LEU A 185 13.26 -2.57 -22.46
N LEU A 186 14.30 -1.99 -23.07
CA LEU A 186 14.45 -0.54 -23.24
C LEU A 186 13.24 0.12 -23.94
N ARG A 187 12.74 -0.50 -25.02
CA ARG A 187 11.58 0.01 -25.77
C ARG A 187 10.28 -0.01 -24.96
N ILE A 188 10.08 -1.04 -24.13
CA ILE A 188 8.87 -1.19 -23.31
C ILE A 188 8.94 -0.23 -22.11
N GLY A 189 10.11 -0.09 -21.48
CA GLY A 189 10.31 0.73 -20.30
C GLY A 189 10.18 2.23 -20.55
N GLN A 190 10.61 2.72 -21.71
CA GLN A 190 10.55 4.15 -22.08
C GLN A 190 9.12 4.69 -22.14
N ASN A 191 8.18 3.92 -22.69
CA ASN A 191 6.78 4.35 -22.81
C ASN A 191 5.98 4.14 -21.51
N SER A 192 6.32 3.12 -20.71
CA SER A 192 5.43 2.64 -19.64
C SER A 192 5.64 3.27 -18.26
N TYR A 193 6.89 3.54 -17.86
CA TYR A 193 7.18 3.90 -16.46
C TYR A 193 7.29 5.39 -16.20
N PHE A 194 7.80 6.14 -17.17
CA PHE A 194 8.16 7.53 -16.92
C PHE A 194 7.31 8.55 -17.67
N GLY A 195 6.37 8.11 -18.53
CA GLY A 195 5.64 9.03 -19.42
C GLY A 195 6.58 9.91 -20.25
N CYS A 196 7.86 9.50 -20.30
CA CYS A 196 8.94 10.31 -20.77
C CYS A 196 8.95 10.19 -22.28
N ARG A 197 8.20 11.09 -22.92
CA ARG A 197 8.61 11.68 -24.21
C ARG A 197 9.92 12.47 -24.05
N ILE A 198 10.86 11.99 -23.24
CA ILE A 198 12.21 12.53 -23.09
C ILE A 198 12.89 12.24 -24.42
N TYR A 199 12.84 13.24 -25.30
CA TYR A 199 13.51 13.28 -26.58
C TYR A 199 13.17 12.12 -27.51
N GLN A 200 11.92 12.04 -27.97
CA GLN A 200 11.83 11.93 -29.43
C GLN A 200 12.47 13.23 -29.93
N LYS A 201 13.78 13.21 -30.25
CA LYS A 201 14.34 14.26 -31.10
C LYS A 201 13.34 14.39 -32.24
N PRO A 202 12.74 15.57 -32.49
CA PRO A 202 11.92 15.73 -33.67
C PRO A 202 12.77 15.16 -34.78
N LYS A 203 12.28 14.12 -35.48
CA LYS A 203 13.00 13.58 -36.64
C LYS A 203 13.31 14.84 -37.44
N SER A 204 14.57 15.23 -37.50
CA SER A 204 14.93 16.41 -38.27
C SER A 204 14.37 16.12 -39.64
N ASN A 205 13.46 16.96 -40.11
CA ASN A 205 12.77 16.76 -41.39
C ASN A 205 13.85 16.79 -42.47
N LYS A 206 14.51 15.65 -42.71
CA LYS A 206 15.52 15.50 -43.76
C LYS A 206 14.88 15.83 -45.10
N GLU A 207 13.58 15.53 -45.24
CA GLU A 207 12.73 16.00 -46.32
C GLU A 207 12.60 17.52 -46.38
N SER A 208 12.37 18.23 -45.27
CA SER A 208 12.27 19.70 -45.33
C SER A 208 13.61 20.37 -45.67
N ILE A 209 14.74 19.80 -45.21
CA ILE A 209 16.07 20.31 -45.58
C ILE A 209 16.35 20.06 -47.07
N LYS A 210 15.98 18.88 -47.59
CA LYS A 210 16.13 18.54 -49.01
C LYS A 210 15.25 19.43 -49.90
N VAL A 211 14.00 19.64 -49.52
CA VAL A 211 13.05 20.53 -50.21
C VAL A 211 13.54 21.99 -50.17
N LYS A 212 14.00 22.48 -49.01
CA LYS A 212 14.59 23.83 -48.91
C LYS A 212 15.84 23.98 -49.77
N ARG A 213 16.74 22.98 -49.78
CA ARG A 213 17.90 22.99 -50.67
C ARG A 213 17.49 23.05 -52.14
N GLN A 214 16.54 22.23 -52.56
CA GLN A 214 16.04 22.25 -53.94
C GLN A 214 15.40 23.59 -54.31
N LEU A 215 14.64 24.23 -53.42
CA LEU A 215 14.07 25.56 -53.65
C LEU A 215 15.16 26.62 -53.80
N VAL A 216 16.16 26.61 -52.91
CA VAL A 216 17.30 27.54 -52.98
C VAL A 216 18.11 27.31 -54.26
N THR A 217 18.40 26.06 -54.62
CA THR A 217 19.11 25.75 -55.87
C THR A 217 18.30 26.18 -57.09
N LYS A 218 16.98 25.95 -57.11
CA LYS A 218 16.11 26.42 -58.19
C LYS A 218 16.12 27.94 -58.31
N PHE A 219 16.04 28.66 -57.19
CA PHE A 219 16.08 30.12 -57.16
C PHE A 219 17.38 30.67 -57.78
N PHE A 220 18.54 30.16 -57.36
CA PHE A 220 19.83 30.61 -57.90
C PHE A 220 20.11 30.15 -59.34
N LEU A 221 19.38 29.15 -59.85
CA LEU A 221 19.47 28.70 -61.24
C LEU A 221 18.54 29.47 -62.19
N GLN A 222 17.68 30.36 -61.70
CA GLN A 222 16.88 31.23 -62.56
C GLN A 222 17.78 32.22 -63.30
N ASP A 223 17.55 32.38 -64.61
CA ASP A 223 18.39 33.22 -65.49
C ASP A 223 18.39 34.69 -65.04
N ASP A 224 17.24 35.19 -64.56
CA ASP A 224 17.09 36.57 -64.07
C ASP A 224 18.00 36.87 -62.87
N VAL A 225 18.04 35.94 -61.92
CA VAL A 225 18.89 36.04 -60.73
C VAL A 225 20.36 35.97 -61.15
N SER A 226 20.71 35.06 -62.07
CA SER A 226 22.09 34.98 -62.58
C SER A 226 22.49 36.18 -63.45
N ARG A 227 21.56 36.92 -64.06
CA ARG A 227 21.86 38.14 -64.82
C ARG A 227 22.16 39.31 -63.89
N ALA A 228 21.43 39.39 -62.77
CA ALA A 228 21.51 40.44 -61.77
C ALA A 228 22.70 40.32 -60.81
N THR A 229 23.31 39.13 -60.68
CA THR A 229 24.50 38.95 -59.82
C THR A 229 25.75 39.59 -60.41
N SER A 230 26.68 40.03 -59.57
CA SER A 230 28.01 40.47 -59.99
C SER A 230 28.90 39.24 -60.26
N GLY A 231 29.83 39.36 -61.22
CA GLY A 231 30.77 38.29 -61.56
C GLY A 231 30.99 38.11 -63.07
N LYS A 232 31.96 37.26 -63.41
CA LYS A 232 32.34 36.98 -64.79
C LYS A 232 31.20 36.24 -65.50
N LYS A 233 30.72 36.81 -66.61
CA LYS A 233 29.62 36.25 -67.42
C LYS A 233 30.14 35.13 -68.32
N GLU A 234 29.49 33.98 -68.27
CA GLU A 234 29.67 32.88 -69.21
C GLU A 234 28.31 32.41 -69.73
N THR A 235 28.26 31.95 -70.97
CA THR A 235 27.03 31.43 -71.60
C THR A 235 27.19 29.94 -71.81
N ILE A 236 26.29 29.15 -71.23
CA ILE A 236 26.27 27.70 -71.35
C ILE A 236 25.03 27.32 -72.15
N THR A 237 25.20 26.49 -73.17
CA THR A 237 24.08 25.95 -73.96
C THR A 237 23.89 24.49 -73.60
N LEU A 238 22.72 24.13 -73.08
CA LEU A 238 22.37 22.75 -72.75
C LEU A 238 20.98 22.44 -73.31
N ASN A 239 20.83 21.34 -74.06
CA ASN A 239 19.57 20.95 -74.71
C ASN A 239 18.94 22.07 -75.56
N LYS A 240 19.77 22.81 -76.31
CA LYS A 240 19.36 23.98 -77.12
C LYS A 240 18.81 25.17 -76.31
N ILE A 241 18.89 25.13 -74.98
CA ILE A 241 18.56 26.25 -74.10
C ILE A 241 19.86 26.97 -73.75
N LYS A 242 19.94 28.26 -74.09
CA LYS A 242 21.06 29.13 -73.69
C LYS A 242 20.78 29.68 -72.29
N MET A 243 21.70 29.46 -71.36
CA MET A 243 21.63 30.00 -70.00
C MET A 243 22.86 30.87 -69.74
N GLN A 244 22.66 32.00 -69.08
CA GLN A 244 23.77 32.82 -68.60
C GLN A 244 24.12 32.38 -67.18
N LYS A 245 25.39 32.05 -66.93
CA LYS A 245 25.91 31.85 -65.58
C LYS A 245 26.93 32.93 -65.26
N ARG A 246 26.93 33.40 -64.01
CA ARG A 246 27.98 34.28 -63.50
C ARG A 246 28.77 33.58 -62.42
N TYR A 247 30.09 33.57 -62.59
CA TYR A 247 31.01 33.03 -61.60
C TYR A 247 31.64 34.16 -60.81
N ILE A 248 31.58 34.03 -59.50
CA ILE A 248 32.36 34.86 -58.59
C ILE A 248 33.75 34.22 -58.53
N LEU A 249 34.72 34.86 -59.17
CA LEU A 249 36.12 34.39 -59.19
C LEU A 249 36.90 34.82 -57.95
N ASP A 250 36.32 35.70 -57.13
CA ASP A 250 36.96 36.17 -55.91
C ASP A 250 36.87 35.15 -54.77
N ASN A 251 37.94 35.12 -53.98
CA ASN A 251 37.97 34.37 -52.74
C ASN A 251 37.05 35.04 -51.69
N LEU A 252 36.47 34.23 -50.78
CA LEU A 252 35.60 34.70 -49.69
C LEU A 252 36.18 35.87 -48.88
N ARG A 253 37.51 35.89 -48.68
CA ARG A 253 38.21 36.96 -47.97
C ARG A 253 38.18 38.30 -48.71
N ASN A 254 38.14 38.30 -50.05
CA ASN A 254 38.07 39.52 -50.86
C ASN A 254 36.62 40.01 -50.99
N LEU A 255 35.66 39.07 -51.09
CA LEU A 255 34.23 39.38 -51.08
C LEU A 255 33.79 40.10 -49.80
N GLN A 256 34.31 39.70 -48.65
CA GLN A 256 34.00 40.34 -47.35
C GLN A 256 34.58 41.74 -47.19
N LYS A 257 35.64 42.10 -47.93
CA LYS A 257 36.25 43.43 -47.84
C LYS A 257 35.49 44.49 -48.64
N ASN A 258 34.70 44.06 -49.62
CA ASN A 258 33.94 44.93 -50.53
C ASN A 258 32.44 44.99 -50.18
N LEU A 259 32.04 44.36 -49.08
CA LEU A 259 30.71 44.46 -48.45
C LEU A 259 30.75 45.51 -47.34
#